data_AF-A0A7C2F074-F1
#
_entry.id   AF-A0A7C2F074-F1
#
_cell.length_a   1.000
_cell.length_b   1.000
_cell.length_c   1.000
_cell.angle_alpha   90.00
_cell.angle_beta   90.00
_cell.angle_gamma   90.00
#
_symmetry.space_group_name_H-M   'P 1'
#
loop_
_entity.id
_entity.type
_entity.pdbx_description
1 polymer ?
#
loop_
_entity_poly.entity_id
_entity_poly.type
_entity_poly.pdbx_seq_one_letter_code
_entity_poly.pdbx_strand_id
1 'polypeptide(L)'
;LRNERINANKVDINRNFPTENWRPIYEKHKYNPGYEAGSEKETQAVMELINLYQPEKLIVIHSDLHVLNYDGPAKDLVLRMADYNGYHIESNIGYPTPGSLGAYAGVEGRIPTVTLELPDNSPEEAWEENFEALIQAINFPE
;
A
#
# COMPACT_ATOMS: atom_id res chain seq x y z
N LEU A 1 -20.11 3.80 7.26
CA LEU A 1 -18.91 4.31 6.54
C LEU A 1 -19.38 5.09 5.32
N ARG A 2 -18.70 6.17 4.92
CA ARG A 2 -19.15 7.07 3.83
C ARG A 2 -18.82 6.59 2.41
N ASN A 3 -18.18 5.43 2.26
CA ASN A 3 -17.68 4.89 0.99
C ASN A 3 -16.86 5.92 0.20
N GLU A 4 -15.88 6.54 0.88
CA GLU A 4 -14.99 7.54 0.31
C GLU A 4 -13.55 7.06 0.44
N ARG A 5 -12.70 7.45 -0.51
CA ARG A 5 -11.25 7.19 -0.49
C ARG A 5 -10.53 7.86 0.69
N ILE A 6 -11.04 9.02 1.10
CA ILE A 6 -10.45 9.88 2.12
C ILE A 6 -11.11 9.64 3.48
N ASN A 7 -10.41 9.96 4.55
CA ASN A 7 -10.94 9.84 5.90
C ASN A 7 -11.94 10.97 6.24
N ALA A 8 -12.42 11.01 7.49
CA ALA A 8 -13.40 12.01 7.94
C ALA A 8 -12.89 13.46 7.86
N ASN A 9 -11.57 13.67 7.88
CA ASN A 9 -10.92 14.98 7.70
C ASN A 9 -10.64 15.32 6.23
N LYS A 10 -11.12 14.49 5.30
CA LYS A 10 -10.91 14.61 3.85
C LYS A 10 -9.43 14.45 3.46
N VAL A 11 -8.67 13.66 4.20
CA VAL A 11 -7.28 13.32 3.91
C VAL A 11 -7.18 11.93 3.28
N ASP A 12 -6.40 11.80 2.22
CA ASP A 12 -5.97 10.51 1.68
C ASP A 12 -4.87 9.97 2.60
N ILE A 13 -5.20 8.92 3.37
CA ILE A 13 -4.26 8.31 4.32
C ILE A 13 -3.00 7.82 3.59
N ASN A 14 -3.13 7.32 2.35
CA ASN A 14 -1.97 6.88 1.56
C ASN A 14 -1.24 8.05 0.86
N ARG A 15 -1.41 9.27 1.37
CA ARG A 15 -0.62 10.47 1.08
C ARG A 15 -0.15 11.18 2.35
N ASN A 16 -0.46 10.65 3.52
CA ASN A 16 -0.27 11.33 4.80
C ASN A 16 0.97 10.84 5.55
N PHE A 17 1.69 9.81 5.12
CA PHE A 17 2.86 9.32 5.86
C PHE A 17 4.03 10.32 5.82
N PRO A 18 4.84 10.42 6.91
CA PRO A 18 5.92 11.39 7.04
C PRO A 18 7.19 10.97 6.30
N THR A 19 7.10 10.88 4.99
CA THR A 19 8.21 10.52 4.08
C THR A 19 8.97 11.75 3.61
N GLU A 20 10.23 11.59 3.20
CA GLU A 20 11.05 12.67 2.62
C GLU A 20 10.39 13.29 1.38
N ASN A 21 9.64 12.48 0.63
CA ASN A 21 8.92 12.91 -0.57
C ASN A 21 7.52 13.51 -0.29
N TRP A 22 7.05 13.54 0.97
CA TRP A 22 5.76 14.13 1.32
C TRP A 22 5.70 15.61 0.96
N ARG A 23 4.58 16.09 0.41
CA ARG A 23 4.38 17.50 0.06
C ARG A 23 2.95 17.93 0.42
N PRO A 24 2.73 19.16 0.93
CA PRO A 24 1.41 19.71 1.23
C PRO A 24 0.69 20.21 -0.04
N ILE A 25 0.86 19.53 -1.17
CA ILE A 25 0.38 19.96 -2.48
C ILE A 25 -0.40 18.80 -3.11
N TYR A 26 -1.62 19.10 -3.58
CA TYR A 26 -2.47 18.14 -4.27
C TYR A 26 -3.33 18.83 -5.32
N GLU A 27 -3.57 18.15 -6.44
CA GLU A 27 -4.40 18.67 -7.53
C GLU A 27 -5.87 18.28 -7.41
N LYS A 28 -6.14 17.10 -6.82
CA LYS A 28 -7.50 16.55 -6.66
C LYS A 28 -7.79 16.38 -5.18
N HIS A 29 -9.01 16.72 -4.76
CA HIS A 29 -9.45 16.55 -3.36
C HIS A 29 -9.21 15.14 -2.81
N LYS A 30 -9.34 14.11 -3.65
CA LYS A 30 -9.11 12.72 -3.29
C LYS A 30 -7.64 12.35 -3.02
N TYR A 31 -6.70 13.28 -3.22
CA TYR A 31 -5.26 13.15 -2.98
C TYR A 31 -4.75 14.16 -1.94
N ASN A 32 -5.64 14.76 -1.15
CA ASN A 32 -5.26 15.67 -0.08
C ASN A 32 -4.35 14.95 0.95
N PRO A 33 -3.10 15.38 1.16
CA PRO A 33 -2.13 14.69 1.99
C PRO A 33 -2.22 15.04 3.48
N GLY A 34 -3.15 15.94 3.86
CA GLY A 34 -3.21 16.49 5.21
C GLY A 34 -2.44 17.80 5.34
N TYR A 35 -2.61 18.47 6.48
CA TYR A 35 -1.98 19.77 6.75
C TYR A 35 -0.49 19.63 7.10
N GLU A 36 -0.11 18.50 7.69
CA GLU A 36 1.26 18.12 7.99
C GLU A 36 1.42 16.60 7.76
N ALA A 37 2.65 16.16 7.57
CA ALA A 37 2.94 14.75 7.41
C ALA A 37 2.72 14.02 8.75
N GLY A 38 2.02 12.89 8.73
CA GLY A 38 1.64 12.11 9.90
C GLY A 38 0.50 12.74 10.73
N SER A 39 -0.27 13.68 10.15
CA SER A 39 -1.32 14.40 10.87
C SER A 39 -2.49 13.53 11.34
N GLU A 40 -2.82 12.49 10.58
CA GLU A 40 -4.03 11.70 10.82
C GLU A 40 -3.81 10.59 11.84
N LYS A 41 -4.85 10.32 12.65
CA LYS A 41 -4.79 9.30 13.71
C LYS A 41 -4.65 7.90 13.14
N GLU A 42 -5.26 7.65 11.98
CA GLU A 42 -5.13 6.38 11.25
C GLU A 42 -3.69 6.14 10.79
N THR A 43 -3.03 7.19 10.26
CA THR A 43 -1.61 7.15 9.87
C THR A 43 -0.73 6.86 11.10
N GLN A 44 -0.95 7.60 12.20
CA GLN A 44 -0.21 7.43 13.45
C GLN A 44 -0.35 6.00 14.00
N ALA A 45 -1.55 5.43 13.98
CA ALA A 45 -1.79 4.07 14.44
C ALA A 45 -1.02 3.02 13.61
N VAL A 46 -0.99 3.16 12.28
CA VAL A 46 -0.22 2.27 11.41
C VAL A 46 1.29 2.41 11.70
N MET A 47 1.78 3.63 11.84
CA MET A 47 3.19 3.88 12.19
C MET A 47 3.56 3.26 13.54
N GLU A 48 2.70 3.39 14.54
CA GLU A 48 2.89 2.78 15.86
C GLU A 48 2.94 1.26 15.78
N LEU A 49 2.06 0.63 14.99
CA LEU A 49 2.06 -0.83 14.78
C LEU A 49 3.32 -1.31 14.08
N ILE A 50 3.77 -0.62 13.04
CA ILE A 50 5.02 -0.94 12.34
C ILE A 50 6.19 -0.81 13.32
N ASN A 51 6.23 0.26 14.11
CA ASN A 51 7.30 0.47 15.09
C ASN A 51 7.29 -0.60 16.20
N LEU A 52 6.11 -0.98 16.67
CA LEU A 52 5.95 -1.95 17.75
C LEU A 52 6.32 -3.38 17.31
N TYR A 53 5.85 -3.79 16.14
CA TYR A 53 5.97 -5.18 15.70
C TYR A 53 7.18 -5.44 14.80
N GLN A 54 7.76 -4.40 14.17
CA GLN A 54 8.89 -4.51 13.24
C GLN A 54 8.66 -5.64 12.22
N PRO A 55 7.59 -5.55 11.40
CA PRO A 55 7.17 -6.65 10.56
C PRO A 55 8.24 -7.00 9.52
N GLU A 56 8.44 -8.30 9.28
CA GLU A 56 9.35 -8.81 8.25
C GLU A 56 8.90 -8.43 6.83
N LYS A 57 7.60 -8.19 6.63
CA LYS A 57 7.00 -7.80 5.35
C LYS A 57 5.63 -7.13 5.56
N LEU A 58 5.20 -6.35 4.58
CA LEU A 58 3.88 -5.71 4.53
C LEU A 58 3.18 -6.04 3.22
N ILE A 59 1.93 -6.50 3.31
CA ILE A 59 1.03 -6.66 2.16
C ILE A 59 -0.09 -5.64 2.31
N VAL A 60 -0.14 -4.67 1.40
CA VAL A 60 -1.10 -3.56 1.41
C VAL A 60 -2.11 -3.80 0.30
N ILE A 61 -3.38 -3.99 0.65
CA ILE A 61 -4.43 -4.31 -0.32
C ILE A 61 -5.16 -3.03 -0.72
N HIS A 62 -5.20 -2.77 -2.02
CA HIS A 62 -5.87 -1.65 -2.67
C HIS A 62 -6.78 -2.15 -3.80
N SER A 63 -7.49 -1.23 -4.46
CA SER A 63 -8.23 -1.46 -5.69
C SER A 63 -8.25 -0.14 -6.50
N ASP A 64 -8.40 -0.17 -7.82
CA ASP A 64 -8.88 -1.24 -8.70
C ASP A 64 -7.96 -1.55 -9.89
N LEU A 65 -6.64 -1.38 -9.71
CA LEU A 65 -5.68 -1.37 -10.83
C LEU A 65 -5.26 -2.75 -11.36
N HIS A 66 -5.68 -3.85 -10.73
CA HIS A 66 -5.38 -5.23 -11.15
C HIS A 66 -3.86 -5.47 -11.38
N VAL A 67 -3.05 -5.11 -10.40
CA VAL A 67 -1.58 -5.13 -10.51
C VAL A 67 -0.92 -5.44 -9.19
N LEU A 68 0.26 -6.05 -9.25
CA LEU A 68 1.16 -6.14 -8.11
C LEU A 68 2.22 -5.04 -8.21
N ASN A 69 2.28 -4.17 -7.22
CA ASN A 69 3.36 -3.18 -7.07
C ASN A 69 4.20 -3.50 -5.84
N TYR A 70 5.46 -3.09 -5.83
CA TYR A 70 6.35 -3.36 -4.71
C TYR A 70 7.31 -2.19 -4.45
N ASP A 71 7.64 -2.01 -3.18
CA ASP A 71 8.57 -1.02 -2.66
C ASP A 71 9.60 -1.70 -1.73
N GLY A 72 10.82 -1.17 -1.71
CA GLY A 72 11.89 -1.73 -0.89
C GLY A 72 12.36 -3.12 -1.38
N PRO A 73 12.90 -3.97 -0.48
CA PRO A 73 13.44 -5.29 -0.83
C PRO A 73 12.34 -6.37 -1.02
N ALA A 74 11.29 -6.07 -1.78
CA ALA A 74 10.12 -6.94 -1.96
C ALA A 74 10.06 -7.69 -3.30
N LYS A 75 11.13 -7.64 -4.11
CA LYS A 75 11.12 -8.19 -5.47
C LYS A 75 10.82 -9.70 -5.52
N ASP A 76 11.45 -10.50 -4.66
CA ASP A 76 11.26 -11.95 -4.68
C ASP A 76 9.89 -12.34 -4.12
N LEU A 77 9.42 -11.60 -3.11
CA LEU A 77 8.07 -11.73 -2.54
C LEU A 77 6.99 -11.45 -3.59
N VAL A 78 7.11 -10.35 -4.34
CA VAL A 78 6.10 -10.01 -5.36
C VAL A 78 6.12 -10.98 -6.54
N LEU A 79 7.29 -11.48 -6.94
CA LEU A 79 7.40 -12.54 -7.95
C LEU A 79 6.70 -13.81 -7.49
N ARG A 80 6.90 -14.20 -6.23
CA ARG A 80 6.20 -15.35 -5.66
C ARG A 80 4.69 -15.16 -5.64
N MET A 81 4.18 -13.97 -5.35
CA MET A 81 2.74 -13.71 -5.42
C MET A 81 2.22 -13.80 -6.86
N ALA A 82 2.95 -13.21 -7.81
CA ALA A 82 2.59 -13.20 -9.23
C ALA A 82 2.54 -14.60 -9.85
N ASP A 83 3.37 -15.53 -9.38
CA ASP A 83 3.32 -16.94 -9.82
C ASP A 83 1.97 -17.61 -9.54
N TYR A 84 1.16 -17.07 -8.62
CA TYR A 84 -0.09 -17.68 -8.14
C TYR A 84 -1.35 -16.93 -8.57
N ASN A 85 -1.33 -15.59 -8.63
CA ASN A 85 -2.47 -14.82 -9.15
C ASN A 85 -2.31 -14.42 -10.63
N GLY A 86 -1.10 -14.52 -11.20
CA GLY A 86 -0.81 -14.15 -12.59
C GLY A 86 -0.83 -12.64 -12.86
N TYR A 87 -0.87 -11.79 -11.82
CA TYR A 87 -0.97 -10.34 -12.00
C TYR A 87 0.32 -9.79 -12.59
N HIS A 88 0.19 -8.74 -13.41
CA HIS A 88 1.35 -8.00 -13.88
C HIS A 88 2.05 -7.33 -12.70
N ILE A 89 3.38 -7.30 -12.73
CA ILE A 89 4.19 -6.61 -11.73
C ILE A 89 4.61 -5.25 -12.31
N GLU A 90 4.25 -4.18 -11.62
CA GLU A 90 4.65 -2.82 -11.98
C GLU A 90 5.50 -2.22 -10.86
N SER A 91 6.70 -1.74 -11.19
CA SER A 91 7.51 -0.99 -10.22
C SER A 91 7.08 0.47 -10.06
N ASN A 92 6.19 0.95 -10.93
CA ASN A 92 5.64 2.31 -10.89
C ASN A 92 4.17 2.29 -11.30
N ILE A 93 3.29 2.78 -10.44
CA ILE A 93 1.84 2.77 -10.65
C ILE A 93 1.33 3.88 -11.61
N GLY A 94 2.26 4.59 -12.26
CA GLY A 94 1.98 5.55 -13.34
C GLY A 94 1.80 7.00 -12.87
N TYR A 95 1.92 7.29 -11.58
CA TYR A 95 1.86 8.64 -11.02
C TYR A 95 2.58 8.72 -9.66
N PRO A 96 3.07 9.91 -9.25
CA PRO A 96 3.76 10.05 -7.97
C PRO A 96 2.80 9.88 -6.78
N THR A 97 3.27 9.18 -5.75
CA THR A 97 2.53 8.89 -4.52
C THR A 97 3.28 9.44 -3.29
N PRO A 98 3.49 10.76 -3.19
CA PRO A 98 4.19 11.36 -2.05
C PRO A 98 3.42 11.07 -0.75
N GLY A 99 4.13 10.67 0.32
CA GLY A 99 3.50 10.33 1.59
C GLY A 99 2.75 9.00 1.60
N SER A 100 3.08 8.05 0.72
CA SER A 100 2.47 6.72 0.72
C SER A 100 3.08 5.80 1.78
N LEU A 101 2.32 4.76 2.14
CA LEU A 101 2.81 3.70 3.03
C LEU A 101 3.98 2.93 2.38
N GLY A 102 3.95 2.71 1.06
CA GLY A 102 5.04 2.07 0.31
C GLY A 102 6.34 2.88 0.38
N ALA A 103 6.27 4.21 0.27
CA ALA A 103 7.42 5.07 0.47
C ALA A 103 7.94 5.03 1.92
N TYR A 104 7.03 5.10 2.90
CA TYR A 104 7.38 5.10 4.32
C TYR A 104 8.00 3.78 4.78
N ALA A 105 7.32 2.66 4.59
CA ALA A 105 7.77 1.36 5.09
C ALA A 105 8.73 0.66 4.12
N GLY A 106 8.47 0.74 2.81
CA GLY A 106 9.24 0.07 1.79
C GLY A 106 10.55 0.77 1.44
N VAL A 107 10.44 1.99 0.91
CA VAL A 107 11.61 2.74 0.42
C VAL A 107 12.50 3.20 1.57
N GLU A 108 11.94 3.94 2.53
CA GLU A 108 12.68 4.52 3.65
C GLU A 108 12.91 3.50 4.77
N GLY A 109 11.85 2.78 5.17
CA GLY A 109 11.88 1.78 6.24
C GLY A 109 12.57 0.46 5.87
N ARG A 110 12.83 0.21 4.58
CA ARG A 110 13.48 -1.02 4.06
C ARG A 110 12.74 -2.32 4.40
N ILE A 111 11.44 -2.24 4.74
CA ILE A 111 10.58 -3.41 4.95
C ILE A 111 10.04 -3.86 3.60
N PRO A 112 10.18 -5.14 3.20
CA PRO A 112 9.53 -5.67 1.99
C PRO A 112 8.04 -5.31 1.95
N THR A 113 7.64 -4.38 1.08
CA THR A 113 6.25 -3.92 0.97
C THR A 113 5.71 -4.25 -0.41
N VAL A 114 4.63 -5.03 -0.47
CA VAL A 114 3.88 -5.30 -1.69
C VAL A 114 2.52 -4.62 -1.61
N THR A 115 2.17 -3.86 -2.63
CA THR A 115 0.82 -3.36 -2.85
C THR A 115 0.09 -4.29 -3.82
N LEU A 116 -0.94 -4.98 -3.34
CA LEU A 116 -1.86 -5.76 -4.16
C LEU A 116 -3.02 -4.86 -4.57
N GLU A 117 -3.05 -4.43 -5.82
CA GLU A 117 -4.19 -3.73 -6.40
C GLU A 117 -5.16 -4.77 -6.98
N LEU A 118 -6.29 -4.96 -6.30
CA LEU A 118 -7.35 -5.85 -6.75
C LEU A 118 -7.99 -5.33 -8.05
N PRO A 119 -8.67 -6.19 -8.82
CA PRO A 119 -9.44 -5.80 -9.99
C PRO A 119 -10.77 -5.12 -9.63
N ASP A 120 -11.36 -4.41 -10.60
CA ASP A 120 -12.73 -3.87 -10.51
C ASP A 120 -13.77 -4.97 -10.78
N ASN A 121 -13.80 -6.00 -9.95
CA ASN A 121 -14.78 -7.10 -10.00
C ASN A 121 -15.43 -7.33 -8.61
N SER A 122 -16.18 -8.42 -8.44
CA SER A 122 -16.83 -8.70 -7.16
C SER A 122 -15.81 -9.05 -6.05
N PRO A 123 -16.08 -8.72 -4.77
CA PRO A 123 -15.21 -9.12 -3.67
C PRO A 123 -14.92 -10.63 -3.61
N GLU A 124 -15.90 -11.45 -4.00
CA GLU A 124 -15.77 -12.90 -4.08
C GLU A 124 -14.78 -13.33 -5.16
N GLU A 125 -14.88 -12.79 -6.38
CA GLU A 125 -13.94 -13.06 -7.47
C GLU A 125 -12.53 -12.55 -7.12
N ALA A 126 -12.41 -11.33 -6.60
CA ALA A 126 -11.14 -10.78 -6.15
C ALA A 126 -10.47 -11.65 -5.07
N TRP A 127 -11.27 -12.22 -4.17
CA TRP A 127 -10.78 -13.16 -3.16
C TRP A 127 -10.31 -14.48 -3.78
N GLU A 128 -11.11 -15.08 -4.65
CA GLU A 128 -10.76 -16.35 -5.31
C GLU A 128 -9.47 -16.23 -6.15
N GLU A 129 -9.29 -15.13 -6.86
CA GLU A 129 -8.09 -14.86 -7.66
C GLU A 129 -6.82 -14.68 -6.81
N ASN A 130 -6.94 -14.12 -5.60
CA ASN A 130 -5.78 -13.69 -4.81
C ASN A 130 -5.52 -14.53 -3.56
N PHE A 131 -6.42 -15.46 -3.21
CA PHE A 131 -6.30 -16.28 -2.01
C PHE A 131 -4.95 -16.97 -1.93
N GLU A 132 -4.57 -17.73 -2.97
CA GLU A 132 -3.31 -18.47 -2.98
C GLU A 132 -2.11 -17.53 -2.93
N ALA A 133 -2.12 -16.43 -3.68
CA ALA A 133 -1.04 -15.43 -3.65
C ALA A 133 -0.84 -14.83 -2.24
N LEU A 134 -1.92 -14.54 -1.51
CA LEU A 134 -1.84 -14.06 -0.12
C LEU A 134 -1.30 -15.14 0.83
N ILE A 135 -1.70 -16.40 0.67
CA ILE A 135 -1.15 -17.52 1.45
C ILE A 135 0.35 -17.68 1.18
N GLN A 136 0.79 -17.52 -0.07
CA GLN A 136 2.22 -17.56 -0.41
C GLN A 136 2.97 -16.37 0.19
N ALA A 137 2.38 -15.18 0.21
CA ALA A 137 2.99 -14.01 0.82
C ALA A 137 3.20 -14.18 2.33
N ILE A 138 2.19 -14.71 3.03
CA ILE A 138 2.27 -15.01 4.47
C ILE A 138 3.40 -16.01 4.74
N ASN A 139 3.43 -17.12 3.99
CA ASN A 139 4.40 -18.21 4.17
C ASN A 139 5.78 -17.95 3.53
N PHE A 140 5.98 -16.81 2.85
CA PHE A 140 7.25 -16.51 2.20
C PHE A 140 8.37 -16.40 3.25
N PRO A 141 9.49 -17.14 3.12
CA PRO A 141 10.57 -17.06 4.11
C PRO A 141 11.26 -15.69 4.10
N GLU A 142 12.01 -15.40 5.16
CA GLU A 142 12.99 -14.30 5.21
C GLU A 142 14.06 -14.40 4.11
#